data_AF-A0A5C3K9Z1-F1
#
_entry.id   AF-A0A5C3K9Z1-F1
#
_cell.length_a   1.000
_cell.length_b   1.000
_cell.length_c   1.000
_cell.angle_alpha   90.00
_cell.angle_beta   90.00
_cell.angle_gamma   90.00
#
_symmetry.space_group_name_H-M   'P 1'
#
loop_
_entity.id
_entity.type
_entity.pdbx_description
1 polymer ?
#
loop_
_entity_poly.entity_id
_entity_poly.type
_entity_poly.pdbx_seq_one_letter_code
_entity_poly.pdbx_strand_id
1 'polypeptide(L)'
;MPHELKAWKNVAIPAPLRHKTQEECIHMAIQAMHDSGYHKNGHTNLTNRHAVELFGVPRSTLKDWFKGKTRPAHFSHESQQKLTHSQEEVLSKWARHMSRRGIPLTQASICNYAAAISGKDIGLHWVDRYLARQKDTLKIKWTQALEKCRAQVLNPTAVKEFFDELL
;
A
#
# COMPACT_ATOMS: atom_id res chain seq x y z
N MET A 1 -6.18 -8.18 -12.98
CA MET A 1 -6.25 -7.57 -14.32
C MET A 1 -6.43 -6.08 -14.14
N PRO A 2 -5.54 -5.21 -14.66
CA PRO A 2 -5.77 -3.77 -14.61
C PRO A 2 -7.04 -3.47 -15.41
N HIS A 3 -8.03 -2.87 -14.75
CA HIS A 3 -9.26 -2.45 -15.40
C HIS A 3 -8.95 -1.25 -16.31
N GLU A 4 -8.82 -1.48 -17.61
CA GLU A 4 -8.63 -0.40 -18.57
C GLU A 4 -9.81 0.58 -18.52
N LEU A 5 -9.52 1.85 -18.23
CA LEU A 5 -10.56 2.87 -18.22
C LEU A 5 -11.03 3.12 -19.66
N LYS A 6 -12.36 3.06 -19.88
CA LYS A 6 -13.00 3.24 -21.21
C LYS A 6 -12.54 4.52 -21.95
N ALA A 7 -12.07 5.53 -21.22
CA ALA A 7 -11.54 6.79 -21.73
C ALA A 7 -10.14 6.70 -22.38
N TRP A 8 -9.44 5.57 -22.29
CA TRP A 8 -8.04 5.41 -22.73
C TRP A 8 -7.88 4.71 -24.08
N LYS A 9 -8.97 4.17 -24.66
CA LYS A 9 -8.93 3.36 -25.87
C LYS A 9 -8.35 4.07 -27.11
N ASN A 10 -8.33 5.41 -27.11
CA ASN A 10 -7.90 6.23 -28.24
C ASN A 10 -6.69 7.14 -27.94
N VAL A 11 -5.99 6.94 -26.82
CA VAL A 11 -4.84 7.77 -26.45
C VAL A 11 -3.53 7.11 -26.91
N ALA A 12 -2.75 7.82 -27.71
CA ALA A 12 -1.43 7.36 -28.13
C ALA A 12 -0.46 7.40 -26.94
N ILE A 13 -0.04 6.23 -26.47
CA ILE A 13 0.96 6.11 -25.39
C ILE A 13 2.36 6.31 -25.99
N PRO A 14 3.16 7.26 -25.47
CA PRO A 14 4.55 7.46 -25.89
C PRO A 14 5.35 6.16 -25.80
N ALA A 15 6.22 5.92 -26.79
CA ALA A 15 7.07 4.73 -26.87
C ALA A 15 7.75 4.31 -25.55
N PRO A 16 8.34 5.22 -24.73
CA PRO A 16 9.00 4.81 -23.49
C PRO A 16 8.05 4.30 -22.39
N LEU A 17 6.74 4.55 -22.48
CA LEU A 17 5.77 4.25 -21.43
C LEU A 17 4.83 3.08 -21.78
N ARG A 18 5.03 2.41 -22.92
CA ARG A 18 4.15 1.32 -23.37
C ARG A 18 4.11 0.10 -22.43
N HIS A 19 5.15 -0.09 -21.63
CA HIS A 19 5.25 -1.18 -20.66
C HIS A 19 4.62 -0.83 -19.30
N LYS A 20 4.25 0.44 -19.09
CA LYS A 20 3.65 0.94 -17.86
C LYS A 20 2.13 0.81 -17.91
N THR A 21 1.54 0.57 -16.75
CA THR A 21 0.08 0.59 -16.59
C THR A 21 -0.48 2.01 -16.66
N GLN A 22 -1.78 2.12 -16.91
CA GLN A 22 -2.47 3.42 -16.96
C GLN A 22 -2.32 4.21 -15.65
N GLU A 23 -2.46 3.54 -14.50
CA GLU A 23 -2.32 4.17 -13.18
C GLU A 23 -0.90 4.68 -12.94
N GLU A 24 0.12 3.91 -13.33
CA GLU A 24 1.52 4.33 -13.24
C GLU A 24 1.81 5.56 -14.10
N CYS A 25 1.30 5.61 -15.35
CA CYS A 25 1.46 6.77 -16.21
C CYS A 25 0.82 8.03 -15.61
N ILE A 26 -0.37 7.92 -15.01
CA ILE A 26 -1.01 9.04 -14.32
C ILE A 26 -0.16 9.49 -13.11
N HIS A 27 0.31 8.53 -12.31
CA HIS A 27 1.12 8.83 -11.12
C HIS A 27 2.42 9.54 -11.50
N MET A 28 3.13 9.05 -12.51
CA MET A 28 4.34 9.69 -13.04
C MET A 28 4.06 11.10 -13.57
N ALA A 29 2.93 11.31 -14.26
CA ALA A 29 2.54 12.62 -14.75
C ALA A 29 2.30 13.63 -13.61
N ILE A 30 1.59 13.20 -12.56
CA ILE A 30 1.34 14.03 -11.38
C ILE A 30 2.63 14.35 -10.64
N GLN A 31 3.51 13.35 -10.46
CA GLN A 31 4.81 13.53 -9.82
C GLN A 31 5.65 14.55 -10.58
N ALA A 32 5.76 14.42 -11.91
CA ALA A 32 6.48 15.38 -12.75
C ALA A 32 5.89 16.79 -12.68
N MET A 33 4.56 16.92 -12.55
CA MET A 33 3.92 18.21 -12.33
C MET A 33 4.32 18.85 -10.99
N HIS A 34 4.41 18.06 -9.92
CA HIS A 34 4.90 18.54 -8.63
C HIS A 34 6.39 18.90 -8.66
N ASP A 35 7.22 18.03 -9.24
CA ASP A 35 8.69 18.21 -9.32
C ASP A 35 9.08 19.44 -10.15
N SER A 36 8.27 19.79 -11.16
CA SER A 36 8.49 21.00 -11.95
C SER A 36 8.35 22.30 -11.14
N GLY A 37 7.74 22.24 -9.96
CA GLY A 37 7.47 23.39 -9.11
C GLY A 37 6.23 24.19 -9.53
N TYR A 38 6.02 25.31 -8.84
CA TYR A 38 4.83 26.16 -9.01
C TYR A 38 5.23 27.59 -9.34
N HIS A 39 4.47 28.22 -10.22
CA HIS A 39 4.49 29.64 -10.47
C HIS A 39 3.96 30.41 -9.25
N LYS A 40 4.27 31.71 -9.16
CA LYS A 40 3.80 32.61 -8.09
C LYS A 40 2.27 32.69 -7.97
N ASN A 41 1.54 32.36 -9.03
CA ASN A 41 0.08 32.32 -9.08
C ASN A 41 -0.51 30.96 -8.65
N GLY A 42 0.31 29.99 -8.23
CA GLY A 42 -0.12 28.67 -7.77
C GLY A 42 -0.34 27.63 -8.87
N HIS A 43 -0.09 27.97 -10.15
CA HIS A 43 -0.12 26.98 -11.23
C HIS A 43 1.19 26.19 -11.31
N THR A 44 1.13 24.92 -11.70
CA THR A 44 2.33 24.10 -11.92
C THR A 44 3.12 24.61 -13.13
N ASN A 45 4.45 24.58 -13.04
CA ASN A 45 5.33 24.98 -14.13
C ASN A 45 5.15 24.02 -15.33
N LEU A 46 5.04 22.72 -15.07
CA LEU A 46 4.57 21.76 -16.05
C LEU A 46 3.04 21.83 -16.16
N THR A 47 2.57 22.34 -17.29
CA THR A 47 1.13 22.45 -17.53
C THR A 47 0.48 21.08 -17.73
N ASN A 48 -0.79 20.96 -17.35
CA ASN A 48 -1.58 19.73 -17.55
C ASN A 48 -1.58 19.27 -19.02
N ARG A 49 -1.58 20.19 -19.99
CA ARG A 49 -1.49 19.85 -21.43
C ARG A 49 -0.16 19.18 -21.76
N HIS A 50 0.95 19.74 -21.31
CA HIS A 50 2.26 19.19 -21.61
C HIS A 50 2.48 17.84 -20.92
N ALA A 51 1.98 17.67 -19.69
CA ALA A 51 1.98 16.38 -19.01
C ALA A 51 1.16 15.31 -19.76
N VAL A 52 0.01 15.66 -20.34
CA VAL A 52 -0.78 14.74 -21.18
C VAL A 52 0.02 14.22 -22.37
N GLU A 53 0.76 15.12 -23.05
CA GLU A 53 1.59 14.78 -24.22
C GLU A 53 2.78 13.89 -23.84
N LEU A 54 3.45 14.22 -22.73
CA LEU A 54 4.63 13.48 -22.24
C LEU A 54 4.30 12.07 -21.73
N PHE A 55 3.13 11.90 -21.10
CA PHE A 55 2.79 10.66 -20.41
C PHE A 55 1.67 9.84 -21.08
N GLY A 56 1.03 10.36 -22.14
CA GLY A 56 -0.01 9.64 -22.88
C GLY A 56 -1.25 9.36 -22.05
N VAL A 57 -1.70 10.34 -21.25
CA VAL A 57 -2.83 10.23 -20.32
C VAL A 57 -4.00 11.09 -20.80
N PRO A 58 -5.28 10.67 -20.75
CA PRO A 58 -6.39 11.55 -21.08
C PRO A 58 -6.43 12.80 -20.19
N ARG A 59 -6.64 13.97 -20.82
CA ARG A 59 -6.62 15.28 -20.14
C ARG A 59 -7.62 15.39 -18.98
N SER A 60 -8.85 14.93 -19.16
CA SER A 60 -9.88 14.94 -18.12
C SER A 60 -9.47 14.08 -16.92
N THR A 61 -8.97 12.87 -17.18
CA THR A 61 -8.46 11.94 -16.17
C THR A 61 -7.31 12.56 -15.38
N LEU A 62 -6.29 13.11 -16.05
CA LEU A 62 -5.16 13.73 -15.36
C LEU A 62 -5.60 14.92 -14.51
N LYS A 63 -6.53 15.75 -15.02
CA LYS A 63 -7.08 16.89 -14.28
C LYS A 63 -7.86 16.44 -13.04
N ASP A 64 -8.71 15.43 -13.15
CA ASP A 64 -9.52 14.94 -12.04
C ASP A 64 -8.66 14.27 -10.98
N TRP A 65 -7.63 13.51 -11.38
CA TRP A 65 -6.66 12.95 -10.44
C TRP A 65 -5.82 14.03 -9.76
N PHE A 66 -5.32 15.02 -10.51
CA PHE A 66 -4.57 16.15 -9.93
C PHE A 66 -5.40 16.94 -8.92
N LYS A 67 -6.72 17.04 -9.14
CA LYS A 67 -7.67 17.66 -8.19
C LYS A 67 -8.19 16.70 -7.11
N GLY A 68 -7.72 15.45 -7.07
CA GLY A 68 -8.14 14.44 -6.10
C GLY A 68 -9.58 13.93 -6.26
N LYS A 69 -10.25 14.21 -7.40
CA LYS A 69 -11.62 13.81 -7.68
C LYS A 69 -11.76 12.34 -8.07
N THR A 70 -10.72 11.77 -8.65
CA THR A 70 -10.69 10.36 -9.05
C THR A 70 -9.53 9.68 -8.35
N ARG A 71 -9.76 8.46 -7.88
CA ARG A 71 -8.75 7.62 -7.24
C ARG A 71 -8.50 6.36 -8.09
N PRO A 72 -7.33 5.72 -7.95
CA PRO A 72 -7.07 4.44 -8.61
C PRO A 72 -8.13 3.40 -8.26
N ALA A 73 -8.34 2.41 -9.14
CA ALA A 73 -9.45 1.46 -9.01
C ALA A 73 -9.37 0.66 -7.69
N HIS A 74 -8.16 0.38 -7.21
CA HIS A 74 -7.97 -0.32 -5.94
C HIS A 74 -8.41 0.50 -4.71
N PHE A 75 -8.48 1.83 -4.82
CA PHE A 75 -9.04 2.71 -3.79
C PHE A 75 -10.56 2.86 -3.87
N SER A 76 -11.23 2.36 -4.92
CA SER A 76 -12.68 2.56 -5.11
C SER A 76 -13.53 2.00 -3.97
N HIS A 77 -13.08 0.93 -3.33
CA HIS A 77 -13.76 0.29 -2.20
C HIS A 77 -13.26 0.76 -0.83
N GLU A 78 -12.36 1.74 -0.78
CA GLU A 78 -11.78 2.24 0.47
C GLU A 78 -12.85 2.72 1.47
N SER A 79 -13.91 3.36 0.99
CA SER A 79 -15.03 3.81 1.83
C SER A 79 -15.80 2.68 2.52
N GLN A 80 -15.74 1.47 1.98
CA GLN A 80 -16.40 0.28 2.53
C GLN A 80 -15.46 -0.53 3.45
N GLN A 81 -14.17 -0.19 3.48
CA GLN A 81 -13.18 -0.89 4.31
C GLN A 81 -13.19 -0.37 5.76
N LYS A 82 -12.68 -1.21 6.66
CA LYS A 82 -12.53 -0.84 8.08
C LYS A 82 -11.37 0.15 8.28
N LEU A 83 -10.31 -0.01 7.49
CA LEU A 83 -9.15 0.87 7.46
C LEU A 83 -9.03 1.49 6.06
N THR A 84 -8.56 2.73 5.98
CA THR A 84 -8.11 3.34 4.73
C THR A 84 -6.79 2.71 4.29
N HIS A 85 -6.39 2.90 3.03
CA HIS A 85 -5.10 2.41 2.54
C HIS A 85 -3.93 3.01 3.31
N SER A 86 -4.03 4.28 3.70
CA SER A 86 -3.01 4.94 4.54
C SER A 86 -2.93 4.32 5.93
N GLN A 87 -4.07 3.94 6.54
CA GLN A 87 -4.09 3.22 7.81
C GLN A 87 -3.53 1.80 7.67
N GLU A 88 -3.84 1.10 6.57
CA GLU A 88 -3.24 -0.20 6.26
C GLU A 88 -1.73 -0.12 6.04
N GLU A 89 -1.23 0.98 5.48
CA GLU A 89 0.21 1.22 5.33
C GLU A 89 0.90 1.37 6.69
N VAL A 90 0.27 2.06 7.65
CA VAL A 90 0.76 2.15 9.04
C VAL A 90 0.80 0.77 9.68
N LEU A 91 -0.27 -0.02 9.55
CA LEU A 91 -0.32 -1.41 10.02
C LEU A 91 0.79 -2.27 9.37
N SER A 92 1.02 -2.08 8.07
CA SER A 92 2.08 -2.78 7.33
C SER A 92 3.48 -2.39 7.81
N LYS A 93 3.73 -1.11 8.08
CA LYS A 93 4.99 -0.61 8.63
C LYS A 93 5.26 -1.19 10.01
N TRP A 94 4.25 -1.19 10.88
CA TRP A 94 4.32 -1.84 12.18
C TRP A 94 4.62 -3.34 12.04
N ALA A 95 3.91 -4.04 11.16
CA ALA A 95 4.11 -5.48 10.97
C ALA A 95 5.55 -5.82 10.52
N ARG A 96 6.13 -5.02 9.61
CA ARG A 96 7.55 -5.16 9.21
C ARG A 96 8.50 -4.86 10.36
N HIS A 97 8.21 -3.86 11.19
CA HIS A 97 9.04 -3.55 12.35
C HIS A 97 9.07 -4.72 13.34
N MET A 98 7.92 -5.32 13.63
CA MET A 98 7.83 -6.51 14.49
C MET A 98 8.58 -7.70 13.89
N SER A 99 8.44 -7.93 12.59
CA SER A 99 9.17 -8.98 11.88
C SER A 99 10.69 -8.78 11.93
N ARG A 100 11.19 -7.54 11.78
CA ARG A 100 12.63 -7.22 11.92
C ARG A 100 13.16 -7.49 13.32
N ARG A 101 12.31 -7.37 14.35
CA ARG A 101 12.63 -7.72 15.73
C ARG A 101 12.51 -9.22 16.03
N GLY A 102 12.18 -10.04 15.03
CA GLY A 102 11.98 -11.47 15.20
C GLY A 102 10.71 -11.83 15.96
N ILE A 103 9.75 -10.90 16.10
CA ILE A 103 8.50 -11.14 16.82
C ILE A 103 7.45 -11.68 15.83
N PRO A 104 7.01 -12.94 15.96
CA PRO A 104 5.98 -13.49 15.09
C PRO A 104 4.65 -12.79 15.35
N LEU A 105 3.93 -12.46 14.27
CA LEU A 105 2.61 -11.83 14.35
C LEU A 105 1.54 -12.90 14.18
N THR A 106 0.60 -12.92 15.12
CA THR A 106 -0.62 -13.72 14.98
C THR A 106 -1.71 -12.91 14.28
N GLN A 107 -2.72 -13.58 13.70
CA GLN A 107 -3.88 -12.89 13.14
C GLN A 107 -4.58 -12.03 14.20
N ALA A 108 -4.68 -12.51 15.45
CA ALA A 108 -5.25 -11.77 16.56
C ALA A 108 -4.46 -10.48 16.87
N SER A 109 -3.12 -10.54 16.86
CA SER A 109 -2.28 -9.35 17.05
C SER A 109 -2.50 -8.30 15.96
N ILE A 110 -2.67 -8.74 14.70
CA ILE A 110 -2.96 -7.85 13.57
C ILE A 110 -4.35 -7.23 13.73
N CYS A 111 -5.37 -8.02 14.09
CA CYS A 111 -6.71 -7.52 14.40
C CYS A 111 -6.69 -6.46 15.50
N ASN A 112 -6.01 -6.73 16.61
CA ASN A 112 -5.95 -5.82 17.76
C ASN A 112 -5.30 -4.49 17.38
N TYR A 113 -4.19 -4.52 16.63
CA TYR A 113 -3.54 -3.29 16.20
C TYR A 113 -4.38 -2.52 15.16
N ALA A 114 -5.03 -3.22 14.24
CA ALA A 114 -5.94 -2.62 13.28
C ALA A 114 -7.18 -2.01 13.97
N ALA A 115 -7.70 -2.65 15.02
CA ALA A 115 -8.80 -2.13 15.83
C ALA A 115 -8.37 -0.84 16.56
N ALA A 116 -7.16 -0.81 17.11
CA ALA A 116 -6.60 0.38 17.74
C ALA A 116 -6.45 1.55 16.75
N ILE A 117 -6.06 1.29 15.50
CA ILE A 117 -5.97 2.34 14.45
C ILE A 117 -7.36 2.84 14.04
N SER A 118 -8.31 1.93 13.88
CA SER A 118 -9.63 2.25 13.31
C SER A 118 -10.66 2.73 14.33
N GLY A 119 -10.44 2.48 15.62
CA GLY A 119 -11.43 2.68 16.69
C GLY A 119 -12.65 1.78 16.56
N LYS A 120 -12.56 0.68 15.79
CA LYS A 120 -13.66 -0.23 15.47
C LYS A 120 -13.25 -1.66 15.77
N ASP A 121 -14.25 -2.51 16.02
CA ASP A 121 -14.02 -3.94 16.11
C ASP A 121 -13.71 -4.56 14.74
N ILE A 122 -12.74 -5.48 14.74
CA ILE A 122 -12.16 -6.14 13.56
C ILE A 122 -12.12 -7.65 13.77
N GLY A 123 -12.99 -8.37 13.08
CA GLY A 123 -13.03 -9.82 13.11
C GLY A 123 -11.81 -10.48 12.44
N LEU A 124 -11.49 -11.71 12.85
CA LEU A 124 -10.34 -12.49 12.39
C LEU A 124 -10.23 -12.61 10.85
N HIS A 125 -11.34 -12.88 10.16
CA HIS A 125 -11.39 -13.00 8.69
C HIS A 125 -11.12 -11.68 7.94
N TRP A 126 -11.07 -10.54 8.64
CA TRP A 126 -10.61 -9.29 8.03
C TRP A 126 -9.13 -9.37 7.66
N VAL A 127 -8.32 -10.10 8.45
CA VAL A 127 -6.88 -10.23 8.21
C VAL A 127 -6.61 -10.91 6.87
N ASP A 128 -7.34 -11.96 6.53
CA ASP A 128 -7.16 -12.64 5.23
C ASP A 128 -7.37 -11.70 4.05
N ARG A 129 -8.40 -10.83 4.14
CA ARG A 129 -8.68 -9.82 3.11
C ARG A 129 -7.62 -8.71 3.08
N TYR A 130 -7.12 -8.29 4.24
CA TYR A 130 -6.01 -7.35 4.36
C TYR A 130 -4.73 -7.91 3.71
N LEU A 131 -4.38 -9.15 4.02
CA LEU A 131 -3.20 -9.82 3.45
C LEU A 131 -3.34 -9.99 1.93
N ALA A 132 -4.54 -10.28 1.42
CA ALA A 132 -4.80 -10.33 -0.02
C ALA A 132 -4.59 -8.98 -0.71
N ARG A 133 -4.96 -7.85 -0.06
CA ARG A 133 -4.69 -6.50 -0.57
C ARG A 133 -3.21 -6.14 -0.54
N GLN A 134 -2.50 -6.56 0.52
CA GLN A 134 -1.09 -6.24 0.73
C GLN A 134 -0.11 -7.27 0.15
N LYS A 135 -0.57 -8.21 -0.69
CA LYS A 135 0.27 -9.30 -1.22
C LYS A 135 1.55 -8.84 -1.92
N ASP A 136 1.50 -7.69 -2.59
CA ASP A 136 2.61 -7.15 -3.37
C ASP A 136 3.62 -6.42 -2.46
N THR A 137 3.15 -5.92 -1.32
CA THR A 137 3.98 -5.17 -0.36
C THR A 137 4.51 -6.09 0.75
N LEU A 138 3.68 -6.95 1.34
CA LEU A 138 3.99 -7.82 2.46
C LEU A 138 4.16 -9.27 1.99
N LYS A 139 5.40 -9.76 2.04
CA LYS A 139 5.69 -11.19 1.88
C LYS A 139 5.46 -11.90 3.21
N ILE A 140 4.43 -12.73 3.25
CA ILE A 140 4.08 -13.51 4.44
C ILE A 140 4.79 -14.85 4.37
N LYS A 141 5.47 -15.23 5.45
CA LYS A 141 5.99 -16.57 5.65
C LYS A 141 5.26 -17.19 6.83
N TRP A 142 4.57 -18.30 6.58
CA TRP A 142 3.96 -19.09 7.64
C TRP A 142 5.01 -19.90 8.38
N THR A 143 4.84 -20.07 9.69
CA THR A 143 5.66 -20.95 10.51
C THR A 143 5.54 -22.39 9.98
N GLN A 144 6.65 -22.96 9.55
CA GLN A 144 6.76 -24.32 9.07
C GLN A 144 6.95 -25.29 10.26
N ALA A 145 6.75 -26.58 9.99
CA ALA A 145 6.88 -27.62 11.01
C ALA A 145 8.25 -27.63 11.72
N LEU A 146 9.34 -27.36 10.98
CA LEU A 146 10.68 -27.32 11.55
C LEU A 146 10.87 -26.17 12.54
N GLU A 147 10.36 -24.98 12.22
CA GLU A 147 10.42 -23.82 13.12
C GLU A 147 9.57 -24.07 14.38
N LYS A 148 8.42 -24.76 14.24
CA LYS A 148 7.63 -25.22 15.37
C LYS A 148 8.40 -26.21 16.25
N CYS A 149 9.07 -27.21 15.67
CA CYS A 149 9.88 -28.16 16.45
C CYS A 149 11.02 -27.45 17.19
N ARG A 150 11.73 -26.53 16.53
CA ARG A 150 12.79 -25.74 17.18
C ARG A 150 12.27 -24.91 18.35
N ALA A 151 11.09 -24.30 18.20
CA ALA A 151 10.46 -23.54 19.28
C ALA A 151 10.04 -24.44 20.46
N GLN A 152 9.67 -25.70 20.21
CA GLN A 152 9.31 -26.67 21.26
C GLN A 152 10.51 -27.25 22.00
N VAL A 153 11.66 -27.39 21.33
CA VAL A 153 12.91 -27.88 21.95
C VAL A 153 13.59 -26.81 22.80
N LEU A 154 13.20 -25.55 22.63
CA LEU A 154 13.71 -24.44 23.44
C LEU A 154 13.37 -24.68 24.93
N ASN A 155 14.38 -24.73 25.81
CA ASN A 155 14.17 -24.92 27.25
C ASN A 155 13.51 -23.65 27.83
N PRO A 156 12.23 -23.73 28.24
CA PRO A 156 11.50 -22.55 28.69
C PRO A 156 12.08 -21.97 29.98
N THR A 157 12.66 -22.80 30.86
CA THR A 157 13.29 -22.35 32.12
C THR A 157 14.52 -21.52 31.83
N ALA A 158 15.43 -22.02 30.99
CA ALA A 158 16.66 -21.32 30.64
C ALA A 158 16.40 -19.99 29.91
N VAL A 159 15.38 -19.96 29.03
CA VAL A 159 14.98 -18.73 28.35
C VAL A 159 14.40 -17.72 29.34
N LYS A 160 13.55 -18.17 30.26
CA LYS A 160 12.96 -17.30 31.27
C LYS A 160 14.04 -16.70 32.17
N GLU A 161 14.92 -17.54 32.73
CA GLU A 161 16.04 -17.09 33.59
C GLU A 161 16.91 -16.05 32.87
N PHE A 162 17.25 -16.28 31.60
CA PHE A 162 18.00 -15.32 30.79
C PHE A 162 17.32 -13.95 30.66
N PHE A 163 16.01 -13.91 30.43
CA PHE A 163 15.28 -12.64 30.30
C PHE A 163 15.00 -11.98 31.65
N ASP A 164 14.85 -12.76 32.73
CA ASP A 164 14.69 -12.25 34.09
C ASP A 164 16.01 -11.61 34.60
N GLU A 165 17.19 -12.08 34.16
CA GLU A 165 18.49 -11.47 34.47
C GLU A 165 18.79 -10.17 33.69
N LEU A 166 18.11 -9.96 32.55
CA LEU A 166 18.31 -8.81 31.66
C LEU A 166 17.46 -7.59 32.03
N LEU A 167 16.46 -7.74 32.91
CA LEU A 167 15.48 -6.72 33.32
C LEU A 167 15.66 -6.34 34.79
#